data_AF-A0A849Q3H6-F1
#
_entry.id   AF-A0A849Q3H6-F1
#
_cell.length_a   1.000
_cell.length_b   1.000
_cell.length_c   1.000
_cell.angle_alpha   90.00
_cell.angle_beta   90.00
_cell.angle_gamma   90.00
#
_symmetry.space_group_name_H-M   'P 1'
#
loop_
_entity.id
_entity.type
_entity.pdbx_description
1 polymer ?
#
loop_
_entity_poly.entity_id
_entity_poly.type
_entity_poly.pdbx_seq_one_letter_code
_entity_poly.pdbx_strand_id
1 'polypeptide(L)'
;MGGGGRTSVAVALLVLMTLASLAPATSAVVDPDVFRSGCGRFQSLYSGDIDGDGYTEILFGTYEGYIVQLQYRAGDLFLEWESPRHNERCWGLAVGDCDDDGEIEIVVGDGEGDLFVYDAVTHDLEWKRQEKMVRDAHGIVIADLEDDGTTEILVGTGYKTDQGWGTLYVWAGDGSSEQPLRTYGPYDSRLRGIGVADLDADGEKEIVFGSGVNLGDIEGQGYLRVIDAATGRLEWESEDIGGDIQGVVVYDTDLDERPNIVVGSGYRYREGHVSVFQYDPVEDTYVEQWHTENIGPKAWGVAVGDIDGDGVVEIVVGNQPGYIRILDAASGTVEWKSDLLGTDIFGMVLDDVDLDGRMDIVASQGGYQGKGDFTSGYSEPHIYIIDGSTKEFKHVLGERDIWGSVLTGILLLLVLVALVELSILAKIRLAEREAREAARATEKARAAGGPDAGEGVATGGVPGWNVDLGDEEDAPRPPGGGTS
;
A
#
# COMPACT_ATOMS: atom_id res chain seq x y z
N MET A 1 55.30 -28.78 -2.07
CA MET A 1 54.17 -28.81 -3.02
C MET A 1 52.90 -28.33 -2.32
N GLY A 2 52.75 -27.02 -2.11
CA GLY A 2 51.54 -26.42 -1.53
C GLY A 2 50.72 -25.77 -2.63
N GLY A 3 49.67 -26.44 -3.11
CA GLY A 3 48.83 -25.94 -4.21
C GLY A 3 47.33 -26.18 -4.02
N GLY A 4 46.92 -27.19 -3.24
CA GLY A 4 45.51 -27.59 -3.14
C GLY A 4 44.59 -26.66 -2.34
N GLY A 5 45.12 -25.93 -1.36
CA GLY A 5 44.29 -25.07 -0.48
C GLY A 5 43.87 -23.73 -1.10
N ARG A 6 44.62 -23.24 -2.11
CA ARG A 6 44.35 -21.95 -2.75
C ARG A 6 43.24 -22.02 -3.80
N THR A 7 43.09 -23.16 -4.47
CA THR A 7 42.06 -23.38 -5.49
C THR A 7 40.65 -23.48 -4.91
N SER A 8 40.47 -24.10 -3.73
CA SER A 8 39.13 -24.23 -3.12
C SER A 8 38.61 -22.90 -2.56
N VAL A 9 39.51 -22.09 -1.99
CA VAL A 9 39.17 -20.74 -1.50
C VAL A 9 38.91 -19.79 -2.66
N ALA A 10 39.67 -19.90 -3.76
CA ALA A 10 39.46 -19.08 -4.95
C ALA A 10 38.13 -19.42 -5.67
N VAL A 11 37.74 -20.69 -5.74
CA VAL A 11 36.44 -21.08 -6.33
C VAL A 11 35.28 -20.62 -5.44
N ALA A 12 35.41 -20.73 -4.11
CA ALA A 12 34.38 -20.23 -3.18
C ALA A 12 34.25 -18.69 -3.26
N LEU A 13 35.36 -17.96 -3.34
CA LEU A 13 35.36 -16.51 -3.54
C LEU A 13 34.82 -16.09 -4.90
N LEU A 14 35.11 -16.85 -5.96
CA LEU A 14 34.60 -16.57 -7.30
C LEU A 14 33.09 -16.77 -7.36
N VAL A 15 32.55 -17.83 -6.73
CA VAL A 15 31.10 -18.08 -6.62
C VAL A 15 30.42 -16.97 -5.79
N LEU A 16 31.01 -16.56 -4.66
CA LEU A 16 30.53 -15.44 -3.85
C LEU A 16 30.57 -14.10 -4.60
N MET A 17 31.61 -13.85 -5.40
CA MET A 17 31.73 -12.62 -6.20
C MET A 17 30.79 -12.62 -7.40
N THR A 18 30.53 -13.76 -8.04
CA THR A 18 29.52 -13.85 -9.12
C THR A 18 28.09 -13.75 -8.60
N LEU A 19 27.82 -14.18 -7.36
CA LEU A 19 26.53 -13.96 -6.69
C LEU A 19 26.38 -12.51 -6.23
N ALA A 20 27.46 -11.88 -5.76
CA ALA A 20 27.45 -10.46 -5.38
C ALA A 20 27.36 -9.50 -6.58
N SER A 21 27.82 -9.90 -7.78
CA SER A 21 27.69 -9.12 -9.01
C SER A 21 26.35 -9.30 -9.74
N LEU A 22 25.48 -10.19 -9.22
CA LEU A 22 24.10 -10.39 -9.67
C LEU A 22 23.09 -9.74 -8.71
N ALA A 23 23.55 -9.08 -7.65
CA ALA A 23 22.68 -8.20 -6.89
C ALA A 23 22.34 -7.00 -7.79
N PRO A 24 21.08 -6.83 -8.24
CA PRO A 24 20.64 -5.49 -8.62
C PRO A 24 20.94 -4.55 -7.44
N ALA A 25 21.06 -3.24 -7.69
CA ALA A 25 21.01 -2.28 -6.60
C ALA A 25 19.69 -2.53 -5.86
N THR A 26 19.74 -3.23 -4.72
CA THR A 26 18.55 -3.70 -4.03
C THR A 26 17.95 -2.50 -3.30
N SER A 27 16.97 -1.81 -3.89
CA SER A 27 15.75 -1.66 -3.11
C SER A 27 15.22 -3.09 -2.93
N ALA A 28 15.04 -3.49 -1.67
CA ALA A 28 14.63 -4.85 -1.37
C ALA A 28 13.21 -5.06 -1.92
N VAL A 29 12.92 -6.29 -2.39
CA VAL A 29 11.55 -6.77 -2.55
C VAL A 29 10.76 -6.37 -1.31
N VAL A 30 9.60 -5.76 -1.50
CA VAL A 30 8.79 -5.17 -0.43
C VAL A 30 8.44 -6.23 0.61
N ASP A 31 8.69 -5.93 1.88
CA ASP A 31 8.25 -6.80 2.98
C ASP A 31 6.71 -6.77 3.07
N PRO A 32 6.03 -7.91 3.21
CA PRO A 32 4.57 -7.93 3.40
C PRO A 32 4.09 -7.08 4.59
N ASP A 33 4.93 -6.82 5.58
CA ASP A 33 4.63 -5.94 6.72
C ASP A 33 4.67 -4.43 6.36
N VAL A 34 4.92 -4.05 5.10
CA VAL A 34 4.88 -2.65 4.62
C VAL A 34 3.54 -1.99 4.90
N PHE A 35 2.45 -2.76 4.92
CA PHE A 35 1.13 -2.26 5.27
C PHE A 35 0.97 -1.90 6.74
N ARG A 36 1.87 -2.38 7.62
CA ARG A 36 1.77 -2.22 9.07
C ARG A 36 0.41 -2.74 9.57
N SER A 37 -0.47 -1.89 10.10
CA SER A 37 -1.83 -2.31 10.48
C SER A 37 -2.87 -2.21 9.35
N GLY A 38 -2.50 -1.68 8.19
CA GLY A 38 -3.29 -1.61 6.95
C GLY A 38 -3.03 -0.35 6.14
N CYS A 39 -3.35 -0.40 4.84
CA CYS A 39 -3.48 0.81 4.04
C CYS A 39 -4.66 1.65 4.55
N GLY A 40 -4.50 2.96 4.58
CA GLY A 40 -5.55 3.95 4.76
C GLY A 40 -6.67 3.61 3.77
N ARG A 41 -7.91 3.76 4.20
CA ARG A 41 -9.06 3.43 3.34
C ARG A 41 -9.33 4.59 2.37
N PHE A 42 -10.02 4.29 1.26
CA PHE A 42 -10.61 5.28 0.34
C PHE A 42 -9.56 6.04 -0.49
N GLN A 43 -9.66 7.39 -0.51
CA GLN A 43 -8.84 8.37 -1.22
C GLN A 43 -7.40 8.46 -0.67
N SER A 44 -6.83 7.36 -0.20
CA SER A 44 -5.45 7.28 0.30
C SER A 44 -4.63 6.27 -0.49
N LEU A 45 -4.97 6.11 -1.77
CA LEU A 45 -4.25 5.33 -2.77
C LEU A 45 -4.10 6.21 -4.02
N TYR A 46 -2.90 6.25 -4.58
CA TYR A 46 -2.59 6.90 -5.84
C TYR A 46 -1.68 5.98 -6.66
N SER A 47 -1.77 6.09 -7.98
CA SER A 47 -0.87 5.43 -8.92
C SER A 47 -0.47 6.41 -10.04
N GLY A 48 0.81 6.46 -10.38
CA GLY A 48 1.35 7.27 -11.48
C GLY A 48 2.87 7.38 -11.41
N ASP A 49 3.50 7.90 -12.47
CA ASP A 49 4.94 8.26 -12.49
C ASP A 49 5.12 9.58 -11.72
N ILE A 50 5.40 9.46 -10.42
CA ILE A 50 5.40 10.59 -9.48
C ILE A 50 6.71 11.38 -9.58
N ASP A 51 7.83 10.68 -9.78
CA ASP A 51 9.17 11.28 -9.77
C ASP A 51 9.76 11.51 -11.18
N GLY A 52 9.01 11.13 -12.23
CA GLY A 52 9.38 11.34 -13.62
C GLY A 52 10.49 10.41 -14.12
N ASP A 53 10.76 9.30 -13.42
CA ASP A 53 11.77 8.33 -13.81
C ASP A 53 11.31 7.36 -14.90
N GLY A 54 10.01 7.38 -15.22
CA GLY A 54 9.37 6.56 -16.24
C GLY A 54 8.94 5.18 -15.76
N TYR A 55 8.90 4.95 -14.46
CA TYR A 55 8.18 3.84 -13.82
C TYR A 55 6.94 4.35 -13.09
N THR A 56 6.01 3.45 -12.80
CA THR A 56 4.79 3.79 -12.07
C THR A 56 4.98 3.54 -10.59
N GLU A 57 4.66 4.53 -9.77
CA GLU A 57 4.60 4.42 -8.32
C GLU A 57 3.17 4.16 -7.84
N ILE A 58 3.06 3.33 -6.81
CA ILE A 58 1.86 3.14 -6.01
C ILE A 58 2.10 3.78 -4.64
N LEU A 59 1.33 4.81 -4.33
CA LEU A 59 1.44 5.58 -3.11
C LEU A 59 0.21 5.31 -2.23
N PHE A 60 0.42 5.01 -0.95
CA PHE A 60 -0.69 4.84 -0.02
C PHE A 60 -0.39 5.29 1.40
N GLY A 61 -1.43 5.78 2.08
CA GLY A 61 -1.38 6.06 3.51
C GLY A 61 -1.54 4.80 4.36
N THR A 62 -1.16 4.84 5.62
CA THR A 62 -1.34 3.72 6.57
C THR A 62 -2.10 4.14 7.82
N TYR A 63 -2.67 3.14 8.50
CA TYR A 63 -3.39 3.35 9.76
C TYR A 63 -2.51 3.87 10.91
N GLU A 64 -1.19 3.66 10.83
CA GLU A 64 -0.25 4.19 11.81
C GLU A 64 0.21 5.62 11.53
N GLY A 65 -0.17 6.21 10.39
CA GLY A 65 0.21 7.56 10.00
C GLY A 65 1.48 7.64 9.16
N TYR A 66 1.80 6.61 8.39
CA TYR A 66 2.89 6.67 7.39
C TYR A 66 2.31 6.77 5.99
N ILE A 67 3.02 7.44 5.09
CA ILE A 67 2.87 7.29 3.64
C ILE A 67 3.94 6.33 3.15
N VAL A 68 3.56 5.46 2.23
CA VAL A 68 4.43 4.48 1.59
C VAL A 68 4.36 4.67 0.08
N GLN A 69 5.52 4.86 -0.55
CA GLN A 69 5.68 4.92 -2.01
C GLN A 69 6.41 3.66 -2.48
N LEU A 70 5.77 2.94 -3.41
CA LEU A 70 6.31 1.73 -4.03
C LEU A 70 6.44 1.91 -5.53
N GLN A 71 7.61 1.65 -6.11
CA GLN A 71 7.77 1.61 -7.56
C GLN A 71 7.49 0.21 -8.09
N TYR A 72 6.71 0.14 -9.17
CA TYR A 72 6.49 -1.08 -9.93
C TYR A 72 7.45 -1.17 -11.10
N ARG A 73 8.27 -2.22 -11.15
CA ARG A 73 9.15 -2.47 -12.30
C ARG A 73 9.36 -3.96 -12.53
N ALA A 74 9.26 -4.34 -13.80
CA ALA A 74 9.54 -5.70 -14.28
C ALA A 74 8.78 -6.82 -13.52
N GLY A 75 7.54 -6.57 -13.10
CA GLY A 75 6.69 -7.55 -12.40
C GLY A 75 6.76 -7.49 -10.87
N ASP A 76 7.70 -6.72 -10.32
CA ASP A 76 7.98 -6.64 -8.88
C ASP A 76 7.77 -5.22 -8.34
N LEU A 77 7.43 -5.14 -7.05
CA LEU A 77 7.32 -3.89 -6.30
C LEU A 77 8.57 -3.63 -5.46
N PHE A 78 8.95 -2.37 -5.36
CA PHE A 78 10.13 -1.90 -4.63
C PHE A 78 9.77 -0.72 -3.74
N LEU A 79 10.15 -0.79 -2.46
CA LEU A 79 9.98 0.36 -1.55
C LEU A 79 10.95 1.47 -1.95
N GLU A 80 10.42 2.64 -2.24
CA GLU A 80 11.19 3.83 -2.55
C GLU A 80 11.30 4.76 -1.36
N TRP A 81 10.15 5.07 -0.78
CA TRP A 81 10.05 6.02 0.32
C TRP A 81 8.99 5.61 1.35
N GLU A 82 9.30 5.96 2.60
CA GLU A 82 8.35 5.95 3.70
C GLU A 82 8.47 7.29 4.44
N SER A 83 7.34 7.96 4.65
CA SER A 83 7.32 9.22 5.37
C SER A 83 7.70 9.03 6.85
N PRO A 84 8.10 10.09 7.56
CA PRO A 84 7.99 10.12 9.02
C PRO A 84 6.55 9.83 9.45
N ARG A 85 6.39 9.34 10.68
CA ARG A 85 5.07 9.08 11.25
C ARG A 85 4.34 10.40 11.56
N HIS A 86 3.16 10.56 10.98
CA HIS A 86 2.16 11.59 11.30
C HIS A 86 1.43 11.28 12.63
N ASN A 87 0.49 12.12 13.06
CA ASN A 87 -0.13 11.99 14.38
C ASN A 87 -1.03 10.75 14.45
N GLU A 88 -1.95 10.64 13.49
CA GLU A 88 -2.95 9.58 13.37
C GLU A 88 -2.93 8.95 11.97
N ARG A 89 -3.92 8.11 11.68
CA ARG A 89 -4.15 7.46 10.38
C ARG A 89 -4.06 8.50 9.24
N CYS A 90 -3.40 8.15 8.15
CA CYS A 90 -3.50 8.90 6.90
C CYS A 90 -4.80 8.50 6.20
N TRP A 91 -5.73 9.44 6.05
CA TRP A 91 -7.07 9.22 5.49
C TRP A 91 -7.19 9.70 4.05
N GLY A 92 -6.52 10.81 3.72
CA GLY A 92 -6.53 11.45 2.42
C GLY A 92 -5.15 11.58 1.82
N LEU A 93 -5.09 11.48 0.51
CA LEU A 93 -3.91 11.60 -0.32
C LEU A 93 -4.31 12.26 -1.65
N ALA A 94 -3.54 13.24 -2.09
CA ALA A 94 -3.58 13.74 -3.46
C ALA A 94 -2.14 13.98 -3.92
N VAL A 95 -1.91 13.90 -5.22
CA VAL A 95 -0.61 14.15 -5.84
C VAL A 95 -0.79 15.12 -7.00
N GLY A 96 0.02 16.16 -7.05
CA GLY A 96 -0.04 17.21 -8.08
C GLY A 96 0.72 18.46 -7.67
N ASP A 97 1.01 19.32 -8.64
CA ASP A 97 1.54 20.67 -8.43
C ASP A 97 0.47 21.51 -7.72
N CYS A 98 0.65 21.71 -6.42
CA CYS A 98 -0.31 22.41 -5.57
C CYS A 98 0.10 23.84 -5.27
N ASP A 99 1.38 24.21 -5.41
CA ASP A 99 1.87 25.56 -5.17
C ASP A 99 2.27 26.34 -6.43
N ASP A 100 2.02 25.76 -7.60
CA ASP A 100 2.22 26.32 -8.95
C ASP A 100 3.70 26.62 -9.25
N ASP A 101 4.64 25.87 -8.65
CA ASP A 101 6.08 26.01 -8.87
C ASP A 101 6.63 25.11 -9.99
N GLY A 102 5.81 24.16 -10.46
CA GLY A 102 6.10 23.24 -11.55
C GLY A 102 6.73 21.91 -11.12
N GLU A 103 7.01 21.73 -9.83
CA GLU A 103 7.28 20.43 -9.23
C GLU A 103 5.96 19.76 -8.79
N ILE A 104 6.03 18.51 -8.35
CA ILE A 104 4.84 17.75 -7.94
C ILE A 104 4.91 17.52 -6.43
N GLU A 105 3.77 17.69 -5.74
CA GLU A 105 3.69 17.47 -4.31
C GLU A 105 2.80 16.28 -3.95
N ILE A 106 3.10 15.68 -2.80
CA ILE A 106 2.26 14.71 -2.11
C ILE A 106 1.54 15.43 -0.97
N VAL A 107 0.21 15.57 -1.09
CA VAL A 107 -0.66 16.18 -0.09
C VAL A 107 -1.33 15.10 0.75
N VAL A 108 -1.19 15.18 2.07
CA VAL A 108 -1.62 14.15 3.03
C VAL A 108 -2.53 14.73 4.10
N GLY A 109 -3.68 14.09 4.30
CA GLY A 109 -4.62 14.40 5.38
C GLY A 109 -4.65 13.31 6.45
N ASP A 110 -4.59 13.69 7.72
CA ASP A 110 -4.56 12.74 8.84
C ASP A 110 -5.84 12.71 9.71
N GLY A 111 -5.88 11.77 10.66
CA GLY A 111 -7.00 11.57 11.60
C GLY A 111 -7.20 12.66 12.67
N GLU A 112 -6.29 13.62 12.79
CA GLU A 112 -6.49 14.82 13.60
C GLU A 112 -7.08 15.98 12.80
N GLY A 113 -7.14 15.85 11.47
CA GLY A 113 -7.52 16.93 10.57
C GLY A 113 -6.34 17.80 10.18
N ASP A 114 -5.11 17.30 10.33
CA ASP A 114 -3.90 17.99 9.90
C ASP A 114 -3.61 17.67 8.43
N LEU A 115 -3.01 18.66 7.74
CA LEU A 115 -2.59 18.58 6.34
C LEU A 115 -1.06 18.69 6.28
N PHE A 116 -0.41 17.85 5.49
CA PHE A 116 1.03 17.84 5.26
C PHE A 116 1.29 17.81 3.76
N VAL A 117 2.22 18.64 3.29
CA VAL A 117 2.61 18.72 1.88
C VAL A 117 4.10 18.47 1.77
N TYR A 118 4.44 17.48 0.96
CA TYR A 118 5.80 17.06 0.68
C TYR A 118 6.10 17.25 -0.79
N ASP A 119 7.30 17.71 -1.12
CA ASP A 119 7.85 17.55 -2.48
C ASP A 119 7.89 16.05 -2.81
N ALA A 120 7.36 15.66 -3.97
CA ALA A 120 7.20 14.26 -4.33
C ALA A 120 8.51 13.56 -4.74
N VAL A 121 9.53 14.32 -5.13
CA VAL A 121 10.84 13.80 -5.56
C VAL A 121 11.84 13.84 -4.40
N THR A 122 11.95 14.98 -3.72
CA THR A 122 12.93 15.16 -2.63
C THR A 122 12.41 14.65 -1.28
N HIS A 123 11.09 14.49 -1.16
CA HIS A 123 10.38 14.12 0.07
C HIS A 123 10.58 15.10 1.23
N ASP A 124 11.02 16.32 0.92
CA ASP A 124 11.11 17.40 1.89
C ASP A 124 9.70 17.88 2.27
N LEU A 125 9.44 18.02 3.57
CA LEU A 125 8.19 18.62 4.04
C LEU A 125 8.23 20.11 3.78
N GLU A 126 7.43 20.58 2.83
CA GLU A 126 7.39 21.98 2.42
C GLU A 126 6.60 22.81 3.41
N TRP A 127 5.37 22.37 3.70
CA TRP A 127 4.53 22.99 4.70
C TRP A 127 3.53 22.02 5.31
N LYS A 128 2.93 22.45 6.42
CA LYS A 128 1.85 21.71 7.08
C LYS A 128 0.86 22.66 7.75
N ARG A 129 -0.38 22.21 7.87
CA ARG A 129 -1.47 22.90 8.56
C ARG A 129 -1.97 22.03 9.69
N GLN A 130 -1.89 22.54 10.92
CA GLN A 130 -2.30 21.79 12.10
C GLN A 130 -3.33 22.54 12.93
N GLU A 131 -4.25 21.80 13.54
CA GLU A 131 -5.27 22.33 14.47
C GLU A 131 -6.20 23.40 13.85
N LYS A 132 -6.35 23.45 12.53
CA LYS A 132 -7.19 24.43 11.82
C LYS A 132 -8.48 23.87 11.23
N MET A 133 -8.53 22.57 10.98
CA MET A 133 -9.73 21.89 10.48
C MET A 133 -10.36 21.07 11.59
N VAL A 134 -11.60 20.60 11.35
CA VAL A 134 -12.14 19.53 12.20
C VAL A 134 -11.37 18.24 11.94
N ARG A 135 -11.63 17.22 12.77
CA ARG A 135 -10.93 15.93 12.69
C ARG A 135 -11.17 15.18 11.38
N ASP A 136 -10.21 14.31 11.11
CA ASP A 136 -10.12 13.41 9.96
C ASP A 136 -10.19 14.16 8.62
N ALA A 137 -9.04 14.48 8.02
CA ALA A 137 -8.94 14.99 6.66
C ALA A 137 -8.97 13.83 5.66
N HIS A 138 -10.12 13.62 4.99
CA HIS A 138 -10.36 12.46 4.12
C HIS A 138 -10.22 12.77 2.64
N GLY A 139 -11.19 13.46 2.03
CA GLY A 139 -11.15 13.76 0.60
C GLY A 139 -10.18 14.91 0.37
N ILE A 140 -9.21 14.73 -0.54
CA ILE A 140 -8.27 15.78 -0.92
C ILE A 140 -8.32 15.91 -2.43
N VAL A 141 -8.52 17.12 -2.93
CA VAL A 141 -8.47 17.46 -4.36
C VAL A 141 -7.59 18.69 -4.52
N ILE A 142 -6.71 18.66 -5.50
CA ILE A 142 -5.87 19.78 -5.94
C ILE A 142 -6.50 20.29 -7.23
N ALA A 143 -6.91 21.56 -7.25
CA ALA A 143 -7.54 22.17 -8.43
C ALA A 143 -7.44 23.70 -8.39
N ASP A 144 -7.15 24.32 -9.53
CA ASP A 144 -7.46 25.73 -9.78
C ASP A 144 -8.97 25.87 -9.93
N LEU A 145 -9.66 26.40 -8.91
CA LEU A 145 -11.12 26.44 -8.88
C LEU A 145 -11.70 27.54 -9.77
N GLU A 146 -10.92 28.59 -10.06
CA GLU A 146 -11.38 29.80 -10.73
C GLU A 146 -10.76 30.02 -12.13
N ASP A 147 -9.91 29.10 -12.60
CA ASP A 147 -9.12 29.21 -13.83
C ASP A 147 -8.24 30.48 -13.87
N ASP A 148 -7.74 30.91 -12.71
CA ASP A 148 -6.90 32.11 -12.59
C ASP A 148 -5.39 31.81 -12.55
N GLY A 149 -5.03 30.52 -12.60
CA GLY A 149 -3.67 30.01 -12.55
C GLY A 149 -3.11 29.91 -11.13
N THR A 150 -3.98 29.98 -10.11
CA THR A 150 -3.62 29.68 -8.72
C THR A 150 -4.35 28.43 -8.25
N THR A 151 -3.61 27.48 -7.70
CA THR A 151 -4.17 26.19 -7.30
C THR A 151 -4.65 26.20 -5.85
N GLU A 152 -5.82 25.62 -5.60
CA GLU A 152 -6.36 25.35 -4.28
C GLU A 152 -6.30 23.87 -3.89
N ILE A 153 -6.25 23.64 -2.58
CA ILE A 153 -6.43 22.33 -1.97
C ILE A 153 -7.78 22.28 -1.26
N LEU A 154 -8.66 21.41 -1.74
CA LEU A 154 -9.95 21.11 -1.13
C LEU A 154 -9.78 19.95 -0.16
N VAL A 155 -10.26 20.11 1.08
CA VAL A 155 -10.18 19.08 2.12
C VAL A 155 -11.55 18.82 2.72
N GLY A 156 -12.08 17.63 2.40
CA GLY A 156 -13.27 17.07 3.02
C GLY A 156 -12.93 16.45 4.36
N THR A 157 -13.63 16.88 5.40
CA THR A 157 -13.37 16.44 6.77
C THR A 157 -14.61 15.85 7.43
N GLY A 158 -14.43 15.25 8.60
CA GLY A 158 -15.55 14.92 9.49
C GLY A 158 -15.32 13.63 10.26
N TYR A 159 -15.97 13.54 11.42
CA TYR A 159 -15.82 12.41 12.34
C TYR A 159 -17.10 11.56 12.43
N LYS A 160 -16.97 10.34 12.96
CA LYS A 160 -18.08 9.41 13.09
C LYS A 160 -18.99 9.72 14.29
N THR A 161 -19.89 10.68 14.16
CA THR A 161 -20.87 11.02 15.21
C THR A 161 -22.26 11.27 14.65
N ASP A 162 -23.24 11.38 15.54
CA ASP A 162 -24.64 11.79 15.33
C ASP A 162 -24.81 13.30 15.09
N GLN A 163 -23.72 14.02 14.85
CA GLN A 163 -23.68 15.47 14.70
C GLN A 163 -23.04 15.82 13.35
N GLY A 164 -23.44 16.97 12.78
CA GLY A 164 -22.81 17.53 11.59
C GLY A 164 -21.36 17.93 11.83
N TRP A 165 -20.42 17.05 11.50
CA TRP A 165 -18.98 17.30 11.53
C TRP A 165 -18.40 17.44 10.13
N GLY A 166 -19.18 17.14 9.08
CA GLY A 166 -18.73 17.17 7.70
C GLY A 166 -18.46 18.60 7.28
N THR A 167 -17.22 18.92 6.99
CA THR A 167 -16.85 20.27 6.57
C THR A 167 -15.91 20.18 5.38
N LEU A 168 -16.19 20.95 4.35
CA LEU A 168 -15.29 21.13 3.22
C LEU A 168 -14.52 22.43 3.45
N TYR A 169 -13.19 22.33 3.45
CA TYR A 169 -12.28 23.47 3.53
C TYR A 169 -11.60 23.67 2.19
N VAL A 170 -11.41 24.92 1.79
CA VAL A 170 -10.60 25.30 0.62
C VAL A 170 -9.41 26.09 1.12
N TRP A 171 -8.20 25.63 0.81
CA TRP A 171 -6.93 26.25 1.20
C TRP A 171 -6.17 26.72 -0.04
N ALA A 172 -5.41 27.81 0.09
CA ALA A 172 -4.40 28.13 -0.91
C ALA A 172 -3.37 26.99 -0.96
N GLY A 173 -3.04 26.50 -2.14
CA GLY A 173 -2.18 25.34 -2.29
C GLY A 173 -0.71 25.61 -1.95
N ASP A 174 -0.26 26.86 -2.05
CA ASP A 174 1.06 27.31 -1.57
C ASP A 174 1.21 27.38 -0.04
N GLY A 175 0.15 27.05 0.72
CA GLY A 175 0.16 27.11 2.17
C GLY A 175 0.31 28.52 2.76
N SER A 176 0.22 29.59 1.96
CA SER A 176 0.41 30.97 2.42
C SER A 176 -0.74 31.47 3.31
N SER A 177 -1.91 30.83 3.21
CA SER A 177 -3.12 31.20 3.93
C SER A 177 -3.15 30.67 5.38
N GLU A 178 -3.39 31.57 6.34
CA GLU A 178 -3.50 31.21 7.77
C GLU A 178 -4.90 30.69 8.18
N GLN A 179 -5.89 30.92 7.32
CA GLN A 179 -7.28 30.53 7.44
C GLN A 179 -7.73 29.95 6.09
N PRO A 180 -8.73 29.05 6.08
CA PRO A 180 -9.31 28.58 4.83
C PRO A 180 -9.81 29.76 3.99
N LEU A 181 -9.61 29.70 2.68
CA LEU A 181 -10.15 30.65 1.71
C LEU A 181 -11.69 30.59 1.73
N ARG A 182 -12.23 29.36 1.77
CA ARG A 182 -13.67 29.08 1.86
C ARG A 182 -13.94 27.90 2.79
N THR A 183 -15.14 27.84 3.34
CA THR A 183 -15.60 26.74 4.20
C THR A 183 -17.08 26.47 3.98
N TYR A 184 -17.43 25.21 3.72
CA TYR A 184 -18.81 24.77 3.50
C TYR A 184 -19.21 23.72 4.54
N GLY A 185 -20.40 23.87 5.12
CA GLY A 185 -20.93 23.01 6.17
C GLY A 185 -21.26 23.76 7.47
N PRO A 186 -21.51 23.03 8.58
CA PRO A 186 -21.37 21.58 8.71
C PRO A 186 -22.47 20.78 7.99
N TYR A 187 -22.12 19.57 7.56
CA TYR A 187 -23.00 18.55 6.99
C TYR A 187 -23.01 17.29 7.86
N ASP A 188 -24.07 16.49 7.75
CA ASP A 188 -24.33 15.32 8.60
C ASP A 188 -23.53 14.05 8.22
N SER A 189 -22.23 14.17 7.91
CA SER A 189 -21.32 13.01 7.73
C SER A 189 -19.85 13.40 7.65
N ARG A 190 -19.00 12.49 7.19
CA ARG A 190 -17.63 12.75 6.73
C ARG A 190 -17.67 12.95 5.22
N LEU A 191 -16.99 13.97 4.74
CA LEU A 191 -16.89 14.23 3.30
C LEU A 191 -15.63 13.55 2.77
N ARG A 192 -15.76 12.45 2.01
CA ARG A 192 -14.60 11.74 1.43
C ARG A 192 -14.53 11.86 -0.09
N GLY A 193 -15.63 11.61 -0.78
CA GLY A 193 -15.70 11.77 -2.22
C GLY A 193 -15.90 13.24 -2.57
N ILE A 194 -14.95 13.81 -3.31
CA ILE A 194 -15.00 15.17 -3.84
C ILE A 194 -14.59 15.08 -5.32
N GLY A 195 -15.31 15.78 -6.19
CA GLY A 195 -14.93 16.00 -7.58
C GLY A 195 -15.02 17.48 -7.91
N VAL A 196 -14.26 17.91 -8.90
CA VAL A 196 -14.26 19.29 -9.42
C VAL A 196 -14.28 19.23 -10.94
N ALA A 197 -15.26 19.88 -11.57
CA ALA A 197 -15.35 20.03 -13.03
C ALA A 197 -16.40 21.08 -13.38
N ASP A 198 -16.36 21.62 -14.59
CA ASP A 198 -17.48 22.33 -15.21
C ASP A 198 -18.58 21.30 -15.55
N LEU A 199 -19.55 21.16 -14.65
CA LEU A 199 -20.58 20.12 -14.68
C LEU A 199 -21.82 20.54 -15.47
N ASP A 200 -22.10 21.84 -15.53
CA ASP A 200 -23.27 22.39 -16.23
C ASP A 200 -22.93 23.10 -17.57
N ALA A 201 -21.65 23.13 -17.93
CA ALA A 201 -21.08 23.70 -19.15
C ALA A 201 -21.24 25.22 -19.26
N ASP A 202 -21.25 25.93 -18.12
CA ASP A 202 -21.28 27.39 -18.08
C ASP A 202 -19.89 28.06 -18.15
N GLY A 203 -18.83 27.26 -18.01
CA GLY A 203 -17.43 27.67 -18.07
C GLY A 203 -16.81 28.03 -16.71
N GLU A 204 -17.57 27.95 -15.62
CA GLU A 204 -17.07 27.92 -14.24
C GLU A 204 -17.03 26.44 -13.77
N LYS A 205 -16.23 26.12 -12.75
CA LYS A 205 -16.18 24.76 -12.20
C LYS A 205 -17.13 24.63 -11.02
N GLU A 206 -17.71 23.45 -10.86
CA GLU A 206 -18.46 23.07 -9.69
C GLU A 206 -17.66 22.08 -8.84
N ILE A 207 -17.86 22.20 -7.53
CA ILE A 207 -17.43 21.22 -6.53
C ILE A 207 -18.60 20.29 -6.22
N VAL A 208 -18.42 19.01 -6.50
CA VAL A 208 -19.37 17.97 -6.13
C VAL A 208 -18.84 17.12 -4.98
N PHE A 209 -19.67 16.83 -4.00
CA PHE A 209 -19.29 15.94 -2.90
C PHE A 209 -20.46 15.18 -2.30
N GLY A 210 -20.13 14.04 -1.71
CA GLY A 210 -21.06 13.20 -0.96
C GLY A 210 -21.23 13.65 0.48
N SER A 211 -22.47 13.57 0.98
CA SER A 211 -22.81 13.80 2.39
C SER A 211 -23.87 12.80 2.87
N GLY A 212 -24.09 12.69 4.18
CA GLY A 212 -25.19 11.90 4.77
C GLY A 212 -24.77 10.77 5.74
N VAL A 213 -25.66 10.34 6.62
CA VAL A 213 -25.30 9.60 7.85
C VAL A 213 -25.18 8.09 7.65
N ASN A 214 -24.15 7.45 8.22
CA ASN A 214 -24.10 5.99 8.44
C ASN A 214 -23.77 5.64 9.90
N LEU A 215 -24.82 5.57 10.73
CA LEU A 215 -24.73 5.23 12.16
C LEU A 215 -25.54 3.98 12.50
N GLY A 216 -24.81 2.90 12.78
CA GLY A 216 -25.34 1.72 13.46
C GLY A 216 -26.29 0.90 12.60
N ASP A 217 -27.55 0.83 13.03
CA ASP A 217 -28.65 0.09 12.39
C ASP A 217 -29.77 1.00 11.86
N ILE A 218 -29.68 2.33 12.02
CA ILE A 218 -30.69 3.29 11.54
C ILE A 218 -30.47 3.51 10.03
N GLU A 219 -31.56 3.54 9.27
CA GLU A 219 -31.52 3.87 7.83
C GLU A 219 -30.71 5.16 7.62
N GLY A 220 -29.58 5.02 6.91
CA GLY A 220 -28.68 6.11 6.64
C GLY A 220 -29.17 6.94 5.46
N GLN A 221 -28.93 8.24 5.51
CA GLN A 221 -29.27 9.16 4.43
C GLN A 221 -28.04 9.45 3.59
N GLY A 222 -28.22 9.73 2.30
CA GLY A 222 -27.15 10.06 1.37
C GLY A 222 -27.56 11.18 0.42
N TYR A 223 -26.77 12.25 0.35
CA TYR A 223 -27.02 13.39 -0.52
C TYR A 223 -25.78 13.80 -1.28
N LEU A 224 -25.91 13.94 -2.60
CA LEU A 224 -24.95 14.67 -3.42
C LEU A 224 -25.23 16.15 -3.34
N ARG A 225 -24.16 16.94 -3.36
CA ARG A 225 -24.21 18.39 -3.30
C ARG A 225 -23.29 18.94 -4.38
N VAL A 226 -23.79 19.92 -5.12
CA VAL A 226 -23.05 20.64 -6.16
C VAL A 226 -22.99 22.11 -5.76
N ILE A 227 -21.77 22.64 -5.69
CA ILE A 227 -21.49 24.03 -5.34
C ILE A 227 -20.71 24.65 -6.50
N ASP A 228 -21.21 25.73 -7.06
CA ASP A 228 -20.46 26.58 -7.98
C ASP A 228 -19.21 27.10 -7.24
N ALA A 229 -18.03 26.79 -7.79
CA ALA A 229 -16.77 27.09 -7.13
C ALA A 229 -16.54 28.61 -7.04
N ALA A 230 -16.79 29.34 -8.12
CA ALA A 230 -16.53 30.77 -8.21
C ALA A 230 -17.36 31.59 -7.22
N THR A 231 -18.65 31.28 -7.08
CA THR A 231 -19.60 32.00 -6.21
C THR A 231 -19.77 31.37 -4.84
N GLY A 232 -19.45 30.08 -4.70
CA GLY A 232 -19.66 29.29 -3.49
C GLY A 232 -21.13 29.02 -3.19
N ARG A 233 -22.01 29.16 -4.19
CA ARG A 233 -23.45 28.92 -4.03
C ARG A 233 -23.75 27.43 -4.17
N LEU A 234 -24.57 26.89 -3.26
CA LEU A 234 -25.18 25.57 -3.45
C LEU A 234 -26.20 25.65 -4.59
N GLU A 235 -25.92 24.95 -5.68
CA GLU A 235 -26.74 24.94 -6.88
C GLU A 235 -27.75 23.81 -6.87
N TRP A 236 -27.29 22.65 -6.41
CA TRP A 236 -28.10 21.44 -6.40
C TRP A 236 -27.81 20.54 -5.20
N GLU A 237 -28.86 19.88 -4.71
CA GLU A 237 -28.83 18.82 -3.71
C GLU A 237 -29.73 17.69 -4.22
N SER A 238 -29.23 16.45 -4.22
CA SER A 238 -30.03 15.30 -4.62
C SER A 238 -31.18 15.03 -3.63
N GLU A 239 -32.16 14.24 -4.04
CA GLU A 239 -32.98 13.52 -3.07
C GLU A 239 -32.11 12.57 -2.22
N ASP A 240 -32.68 11.96 -1.17
CA ASP A 240 -31.97 10.95 -0.40
C ASP A 240 -31.77 9.69 -1.26
N ILE A 241 -30.54 9.47 -1.71
CA ILE A 241 -30.16 8.31 -2.55
C ILE A 241 -29.70 7.10 -1.73
N GLY A 242 -29.84 7.19 -0.40
CA GLY A 242 -29.66 6.09 0.53
C GLY A 242 -28.20 5.81 0.88
N GLY A 243 -27.94 5.78 2.19
CA GLY A 243 -26.62 5.45 2.72
C GLY A 243 -25.55 6.50 2.47
N ASP A 244 -24.41 6.33 3.13
CA ASP A 244 -23.34 7.33 3.12
C ASP A 244 -22.59 7.27 1.78
N ILE A 245 -22.40 8.45 1.19
CA ILE A 245 -21.77 8.61 -0.12
C ILE A 245 -20.28 8.85 0.08
N GLN A 246 -19.47 7.93 -0.40
CA GLN A 246 -18.02 7.98 -0.19
C GLN A 246 -17.20 7.88 -1.48
N GLY A 247 -17.73 7.19 -2.50
CA GLY A 247 -17.16 7.23 -3.84
C GLY A 247 -17.85 8.31 -4.65
N VAL A 248 -17.10 9.30 -5.12
CA VAL A 248 -17.54 10.31 -6.08
C VAL A 248 -16.43 10.46 -7.10
N VAL A 249 -16.77 10.28 -8.37
CA VAL A 249 -15.86 10.48 -9.51
C VAL A 249 -16.61 11.29 -10.55
N VAL A 250 -15.98 12.30 -11.12
CA VAL A 250 -16.51 13.05 -12.25
C VAL A 250 -15.83 12.57 -13.52
N TYR A 251 -16.62 12.13 -14.49
CA TYR A 251 -16.11 11.56 -15.75
C TYR A 251 -17.19 11.61 -16.84
N ASP A 252 -16.80 11.82 -18.09
CA ASP A 252 -17.69 11.69 -19.26
C ASP A 252 -17.91 10.20 -19.59
N THR A 253 -18.96 9.60 -19.02
CA THR A 253 -19.19 8.16 -19.08
C THR A 253 -19.82 7.67 -20.38
N ASP A 254 -20.46 8.55 -21.15
CA ASP A 254 -21.08 8.23 -22.43
C ASP A 254 -20.41 8.92 -23.63
N LEU A 255 -19.28 9.60 -23.39
CA LEU A 255 -18.42 10.24 -24.37
C LEU A 255 -19.16 11.32 -25.19
N ASP A 256 -20.01 12.07 -24.51
CA ASP A 256 -20.87 13.09 -25.12
C ASP A 256 -20.42 14.53 -24.83
N GLU A 257 -19.20 14.68 -24.31
CA GLU A 257 -18.54 15.92 -23.91
C GLU A 257 -19.22 16.63 -22.72
N ARG A 258 -20.13 15.97 -21.99
CA ARG A 258 -20.70 16.49 -20.74
C ARG A 258 -20.41 15.53 -19.59
N PRO A 259 -19.68 15.97 -18.56
CA PRO A 259 -19.29 15.08 -17.48
C PRO A 259 -20.49 14.56 -16.68
N ASN A 260 -20.37 13.32 -16.21
CA ASN A 260 -21.30 12.71 -15.28
C ASN A 260 -20.68 12.64 -13.88
N ILE A 261 -21.54 12.60 -12.88
CA ILE A 261 -21.17 12.32 -11.49
C ILE A 261 -21.47 10.85 -11.23
N VAL A 262 -20.41 10.05 -11.09
CA VAL A 262 -20.49 8.63 -10.72
C VAL A 262 -20.35 8.48 -9.22
N VAL A 263 -21.30 7.77 -8.60
CA VAL A 263 -21.47 7.78 -7.16
C VAL A 263 -21.61 6.39 -6.59
N GLY A 264 -20.71 6.07 -5.66
CA GLY A 264 -20.74 4.87 -4.85
C GLY A 264 -21.39 5.11 -3.49
N SER A 265 -22.56 4.52 -3.27
CA SER A 265 -23.32 4.65 -2.03
C SER A 265 -23.43 3.32 -1.28
N GLY A 266 -23.73 3.41 0.01
CA GLY A 266 -24.20 2.23 0.72
C GLY A 266 -24.13 2.29 2.23
N TYR A 267 -24.77 1.29 2.82
CA TYR A 267 -24.91 1.18 4.26
C TYR A 267 -24.09 0.03 4.84
N ARG A 268 -23.78 0.10 6.14
CA ARG A 268 -22.83 -0.79 6.81
C ARG A 268 -23.17 -2.29 6.77
N TYR A 269 -24.43 -2.66 6.60
CA TYR A 269 -24.86 -4.06 6.51
C TYR A 269 -26.05 -4.26 5.56
N ARG A 270 -26.34 -3.27 4.71
CA ARG A 270 -27.53 -3.28 3.85
C ARG A 270 -27.13 -3.03 2.40
N GLU A 271 -27.99 -2.34 1.68
CA GLU A 271 -27.91 -2.10 0.26
C GLU A 271 -26.77 -1.12 -0.04
N GLY A 272 -26.16 -1.31 -1.21
CA GLY A 272 -25.16 -0.42 -1.77
C GLY A 272 -25.30 -0.45 -3.28
N HIS A 273 -25.09 0.71 -3.88
CA HIS A 273 -25.43 1.00 -5.26
C HIS A 273 -24.33 1.84 -5.90
N VAL A 274 -24.26 1.76 -7.23
CA VAL A 274 -23.65 2.81 -8.04
C VAL A 274 -24.77 3.56 -8.74
N SER A 275 -24.72 4.89 -8.70
CA SER A 275 -25.64 5.79 -9.41
C SER A 275 -24.85 6.75 -10.28
N VAL A 276 -25.42 7.15 -11.42
CA VAL A 276 -24.83 8.12 -12.33
C VAL A 276 -25.79 9.28 -12.56
N PHE A 277 -25.30 10.51 -12.39
CA PHE A 277 -26.05 11.74 -12.60
C PHE A 277 -25.40 12.58 -13.70
N GLN A 278 -26.19 13.32 -14.47
CA GLN A 278 -25.71 14.30 -15.44
C GLN A 278 -26.56 15.56 -15.34
N TYR A 279 -25.98 16.74 -15.60
CA TYR A 279 -26.75 17.97 -15.72
C TYR A 279 -27.61 17.95 -16.99
N ASP A 280 -28.90 18.30 -16.84
CA ASP A 280 -29.83 18.50 -17.94
C ASP A 280 -30.05 20.00 -18.17
N PRO A 281 -29.54 20.59 -19.28
CA PRO A 281 -29.66 22.02 -19.56
C PRO A 281 -31.08 22.46 -19.93
N VAL A 282 -32.00 21.52 -20.19
CA VAL A 282 -33.41 21.83 -20.48
C VAL A 282 -34.19 22.01 -19.18
N GLU A 283 -33.97 21.12 -18.22
CA GLU A 283 -34.65 21.16 -16.91
C GLU A 283 -33.89 22.01 -15.87
N ASP A 284 -32.66 22.43 -16.18
CA ASP A 284 -31.78 23.23 -15.32
C ASP A 284 -31.53 22.54 -13.96
N THR A 285 -31.21 21.25 -14.02
CA THR A 285 -30.99 20.40 -12.84
C THR A 285 -30.19 19.16 -13.20
N TYR A 286 -29.61 18.51 -12.19
CA TYR A 286 -29.02 17.18 -12.35
C TYR A 286 -30.11 16.11 -12.33
N VAL A 287 -29.98 15.14 -13.25
CA VAL A 287 -30.91 14.02 -13.43
C VAL A 287 -30.15 12.71 -13.30
N GLU A 288 -30.72 11.76 -12.54
CA GLU A 288 -30.20 10.40 -12.47
C GLU A 288 -30.41 9.71 -13.82
N GLN A 289 -29.32 9.26 -14.44
CA GLN A 289 -29.34 8.53 -15.70
C GLN A 289 -29.72 7.06 -15.45
N TRP A 290 -29.07 6.46 -14.45
CA TRP A 290 -29.33 5.10 -14.00
C TRP A 290 -28.71 4.85 -12.61
N HIS A 291 -29.15 3.76 -11.96
CA HIS A 291 -28.48 3.19 -10.80
C HIS A 291 -28.51 1.65 -10.85
N THR A 292 -27.56 0.99 -10.19
CA THR A 292 -27.52 -0.46 -10.13
C THR A 292 -28.58 -1.03 -9.17
N GLU A 293 -28.98 -2.29 -9.41
CA GLU A 293 -29.54 -3.10 -8.31
C GLU A 293 -28.56 -3.16 -7.12
N ASN A 294 -29.03 -3.66 -5.97
CA ASN A 294 -28.20 -3.80 -4.78
C ASN A 294 -26.98 -4.72 -5.05
N ILE A 295 -25.78 -4.14 -5.07
CA ILE A 295 -24.50 -4.84 -5.27
C ILE A 295 -23.79 -5.17 -3.94
N GLY A 296 -24.48 -5.01 -2.82
CA GLY A 296 -23.99 -5.29 -1.47
C GLY A 296 -23.48 -4.04 -0.76
N PRO A 297 -23.26 -4.14 0.56
CA PRO A 297 -23.02 -2.98 1.40
C PRO A 297 -21.77 -2.19 1.02
N LYS A 298 -21.86 -0.87 1.18
CA LYS A 298 -20.74 0.08 1.02
C LYS A 298 -20.02 -0.08 -0.31
N ALA A 299 -20.70 0.18 -1.42
CA ALA A 299 -20.09 0.20 -2.75
C ALA A 299 -19.31 1.52 -2.93
N TRP A 300 -18.20 1.67 -2.21
CA TRP A 300 -17.55 2.96 -2.00
C TRP A 300 -16.27 3.18 -2.81
N GLY A 301 -15.54 2.11 -3.14
CA GLY A 301 -14.35 2.25 -3.98
C GLY A 301 -14.79 2.34 -5.42
N VAL A 302 -14.64 3.50 -6.06
CA VAL A 302 -15.10 3.74 -7.43
C VAL A 302 -13.95 4.32 -8.22
N ALA A 303 -13.72 3.79 -9.41
CA ALA A 303 -12.86 4.38 -10.44
C ALA A 303 -13.54 4.24 -11.81
N VAL A 304 -13.24 5.14 -12.74
CA VAL A 304 -13.94 5.23 -14.03
C VAL A 304 -12.94 5.45 -15.15
N GLY A 305 -13.09 4.72 -16.25
CA GLY A 305 -12.24 4.82 -17.44
C GLY A 305 -12.42 3.65 -18.39
N ASP A 306 -11.91 3.78 -19.61
CA ASP A 306 -11.80 2.68 -20.58
C ASP A 306 -10.70 1.72 -20.12
N ILE A 307 -11.09 0.62 -19.47
CA ILE A 307 -10.13 -0.29 -18.83
C ILE A 307 -9.60 -1.37 -19.77
N ASP A 308 -10.26 -1.60 -20.91
CA ASP A 308 -9.86 -2.63 -21.86
C ASP A 308 -9.49 -2.13 -23.26
N GLY A 309 -9.53 -0.82 -23.46
CA GLY A 309 -9.06 -0.12 -24.65
C GLY A 309 -9.98 -0.28 -25.84
N ASP A 310 -11.26 -0.60 -25.63
CA ASP A 310 -12.23 -0.80 -26.70
C ASP A 310 -13.00 0.47 -27.09
N GLY A 311 -12.79 1.56 -26.34
CA GLY A 311 -13.43 2.86 -26.53
C GLY A 311 -14.80 3.00 -25.86
N VAL A 312 -15.21 2.03 -25.07
CA VAL A 312 -16.30 2.14 -24.09
C VAL A 312 -15.69 2.47 -22.72
N VAL A 313 -16.45 3.15 -21.89
CA VAL A 313 -16.01 3.54 -20.54
C VAL A 313 -16.64 2.59 -19.54
N GLU A 314 -15.85 2.13 -18.57
CA GLU A 314 -16.30 1.28 -17.49
C GLU A 314 -16.24 1.98 -16.14
N ILE A 315 -17.08 1.51 -15.21
CA ILE A 315 -17.01 1.82 -13.79
C ILE A 315 -16.52 0.59 -13.04
N VAL A 316 -15.40 0.73 -12.35
CA VAL A 316 -14.86 -0.28 -11.44
C VAL A 316 -15.32 0.04 -10.03
N VAL A 317 -16.02 -0.90 -9.39
CA VAL A 317 -16.56 -0.73 -8.04
C VAL A 317 -16.13 -1.83 -7.07
N GLY A 318 -15.48 -1.41 -5.99
CA GLY A 318 -15.14 -2.18 -4.81
C GLY A 318 -16.16 -2.00 -3.68
N ASN A 319 -16.41 -3.05 -2.92
CA ASN A 319 -17.36 -3.00 -1.81
C ASN A 319 -16.86 -3.63 -0.49
N GLN A 320 -17.60 -3.41 0.60
CA GLN A 320 -17.23 -3.95 1.91
C GLN A 320 -17.12 -5.49 1.93
N PRO A 321 -18.02 -6.26 1.30
CA PRO A 321 -17.85 -7.70 1.24
C PRO A 321 -16.56 -8.14 0.56
N GLY A 322 -15.82 -7.29 -0.15
CA GLY A 322 -14.56 -7.66 -0.78
C GLY A 322 -14.69 -8.13 -2.22
N TYR A 323 -15.73 -7.71 -2.93
CA TYR A 323 -15.86 -7.91 -4.37
C TYR A 323 -15.41 -6.67 -5.12
N ILE A 324 -14.80 -6.89 -6.28
CA ILE A 324 -14.64 -5.90 -7.35
C ILE A 324 -15.65 -6.26 -8.44
N ARG A 325 -16.32 -5.26 -9.00
CA ARG A 325 -17.17 -5.38 -10.18
C ARG A 325 -16.76 -4.37 -11.22
N ILE A 326 -16.97 -4.72 -12.47
CA ILE A 326 -16.80 -3.85 -13.63
C ILE A 326 -18.18 -3.72 -14.26
N LEU A 327 -18.58 -2.48 -14.49
CA LEU A 327 -19.87 -2.09 -15.05
C LEU A 327 -19.62 -1.31 -16.33
N ASP A 328 -20.42 -1.54 -17.37
CA ASP A 328 -20.55 -0.62 -18.50
C ASP A 328 -21.07 0.73 -17.96
N ALA A 329 -20.34 1.83 -18.19
CA ALA A 329 -20.65 3.11 -17.55
C ALA A 329 -21.89 3.80 -18.14
N ALA A 330 -22.26 3.50 -19.38
CA ALA A 330 -23.44 4.07 -20.02
C ALA A 330 -24.75 3.43 -19.53
N SER A 331 -24.72 2.15 -19.15
CA SER A 331 -25.92 1.35 -18.85
C SER A 331 -25.98 0.76 -17.43
N GLY A 332 -24.85 0.72 -16.72
CA GLY A 332 -24.72 0.07 -15.41
C GLY A 332 -24.73 -1.46 -15.47
N THR A 333 -24.61 -2.04 -16.65
CA THR A 333 -24.60 -3.51 -16.83
C THR A 333 -23.34 -4.11 -16.23
N VAL A 334 -23.47 -5.11 -15.34
CA VAL A 334 -22.31 -5.83 -14.79
C VAL A 334 -21.68 -6.71 -15.86
N GLU A 335 -20.45 -6.38 -16.24
CA GLU A 335 -19.67 -7.12 -17.23
C GLU A 335 -18.81 -8.19 -16.59
N TRP A 336 -18.27 -7.89 -15.41
CA TRP A 336 -17.41 -8.79 -14.67
C TRP A 336 -17.54 -8.61 -13.16
N LYS A 337 -17.25 -9.68 -12.43
CA LYS A 337 -17.21 -9.70 -10.97
C LYS A 337 -16.09 -10.64 -10.51
N SER A 338 -15.27 -10.17 -9.58
CA SER A 338 -14.21 -10.95 -8.96
C SER A 338 -14.76 -12.08 -8.08
N ASP A 339 -13.88 -13.04 -7.76
CA ASP A 339 -14.05 -13.87 -6.56
C ASP A 339 -14.00 -13.00 -5.29
N LEU A 340 -14.36 -13.59 -4.15
CA LEU A 340 -14.33 -12.91 -2.86
C LEU A 340 -12.87 -12.70 -2.41
N LEU A 341 -12.37 -11.47 -2.50
CA LEU A 341 -10.98 -11.10 -2.17
C LEU A 341 -10.77 -10.82 -0.68
N GLY A 342 -11.84 -10.81 0.12
CA GLY A 342 -11.79 -10.62 1.57
C GLY A 342 -12.83 -9.61 2.06
N THR A 343 -12.43 -8.43 2.54
CA THR A 343 -13.36 -7.36 2.95
C THR A 343 -12.78 -5.97 2.70
N ASP A 344 -13.62 -4.93 2.63
CA ASP A 344 -13.24 -3.51 2.57
C ASP A 344 -12.31 -3.16 1.39
N ILE A 345 -12.73 -3.44 0.15
CA ILE A 345 -12.05 -2.95 -1.07
C ILE A 345 -12.57 -1.54 -1.36
N PHE A 346 -11.80 -0.51 -0.98
CA PHE A 346 -12.26 0.88 -1.01
C PHE A 346 -11.29 1.86 -1.68
N GLY A 347 -9.98 1.61 -1.68
CA GLY A 347 -9.08 2.35 -2.56
C GLY A 347 -9.14 1.72 -3.94
N MET A 348 -9.39 2.53 -4.96
CA MET A 348 -9.51 2.11 -6.34
C MET A 348 -8.92 3.21 -7.21
N VAL A 349 -7.91 2.88 -8.01
CA VAL A 349 -7.38 3.76 -9.05
C VAL A 349 -7.13 2.95 -10.32
N LEU A 350 -7.18 3.63 -11.47
CA LEU A 350 -6.87 3.04 -12.77
C LEU A 350 -5.59 3.67 -13.29
N ASP A 351 -4.64 2.85 -13.70
CA ASP A 351 -3.36 3.31 -14.23
C ASP A 351 -2.65 2.22 -15.06
N ASP A 352 -1.78 2.56 -16.00
CA ASP A 352 -0.95 1.60 -16.73
C ASP A 352 0.31 1.26 -15.91
N VAL A 353 0.15 0.38 -14.91
CA VAL A 353 1.17 0.16 -13.87
C VAL A 353 2.40 -0.57 -14.41
N ASP A 354 2.23 -1.47 -15.38
CA ASP A 354 3.34 -2.19 -16.00
C ASP A 354 3.82 -1.63 -17.34
N LEU A 355 3.26 -0.47 -17.74
CA LEU A 355 3.62 0.29 -18.94
C LEU A 355 3.47 -0.52 -20.22
N ASP A 356 2.43 -1.37 -20.27
CA ASP A 356 2.13 -2.21 -21.42
C ASP A 356 1.12 -1.59 -22.40
N GLY A 357 0.64 -0.39 -22.08
CA GLY A 357 -0.31 0.39 -22.86
C GLY A 357 -1.77 0.02 -22.59
N ARG A 358 -2.05 -0.79 -21.56
CA ARG A 358 -3.41 -1.10 -21.09
C ARG A 358 -3.58 -0.64 -19.65
N MET A 359 -4.77 -0.18 -19.33
CA MET A 359 -5.09 0.21 -17.96
C MET A 359 -5.13 -1.00 -17.04
N ASP A 360 -4.57 -0.86 -15.85
CA ASP A 360 -4.70 -1.78 -14.73
C ASP A 360 -5.64 -1.21 -13.68
N ILE A 361 -6.26 -2.11 -12.91
CA ILE A 361 -7.01 -1.78 -11.72
C ILE A 361 -6.08 -1.98 -10.51
N VAL A 362 -5.80 -0.90 -9.78
CA VAL A 362 -5.11 -0.96 -8.49
C VAL A 362 -6.14 -0.82 -7.37
N ALA A 363 -6.35 -1.92 -6.64
CA ALA A 363 -7.37 -1.99 -5.60
C ALA A 363 -6.73 -2.24 -4.23
N SER A 364 -7.04 -1.38 -3.25
CA SER A 364 -6.55 -1.54 -1.88
C SER A 364 -7.62 -2.09 -0.94
N GLN A 365 -7.18 -3.04 -0.12
CA GLN A 365 -7.99 -3.72 0.88
C GLN A 365 -7.68 -3.22 2.28
N GLY A 366 -8.68 -2.60 2.91
CA GLY A 366 -8.57 -2.14 4.29
C GLY A 366 -8.51 -3.32 5.28
N GLY A 367 -7.31 -3.62 5.78
CA GLY A 367 -7.09 -4.49 6.94
C GLY A 367 -6.93 -3.69 8.23
N TYR A 368 -7.28 -4.27 9.38
CA TYR A 368 -6.98 -3.69 10.69
C TYR A 368 -6.46 -4.76 11.65
N GLN A 369 -5.14 -4.92 11.74
CA GLN A 369 -4.53 -5.85 12.70
C GLN A 369 -4.54 -5.25 14.12
N GLY A 370 -5.58 -5.55 14.91
CA GLY A 370 -5.43 -5.64 16.37
C GLY A 370 -5.66 -4.39 17.24
N LYS A 371 -6.34 -3.31 16.80
CA LYS A 371 -6.48 -2.08 17.64
C LYS A 371 -7.88 -1.43 17.76
N GLY A 372 -8.99 -2.17 17.91
CA GLY A 372 -10.19 -1.63 18.57
C GLY A 372 -10.99 -0.45 17.95
N ASP A 373 -11.12 -0.37 16.64
CA ASP A 373 -12.21 0.36 15.96
C ASP A 373 -13.26 -0.68 15.53
N PHE A 374 -14.52 -0.50 15.94
CA PHE A 374 -15.58 -1.50 15.80
C PHE A 374 -16.05 -1.73 14.36
N THR A 375 -15.44 -1.16 13.31
CA THR A 375 -16.04 -1.06 11.96
C THR A 375 -15.57 -2.05 10.90
N SER A 376 -14.50 -2.82 11.15
CA SER A 376 -13.91 -3.73 10.15
C SER A 376 -13.54 -5.10 10.68
N GLY A 377 -13.53 -6.07 9.77
CA GLY A 377 -12.95 -7.39 10.02
C GLY A 377 -11.44 -7.30 10.21
N TYR A 378 -10.88 -8.26 10.93
CA TYR A 378 -9.43 -8.50 10.98
C TYR A 378 -9.01 -9.19 9.68
N SER A 379 -8.87 -8.45 8.59
CA SER A 379 -8.26 -8.94 7.34
C SER A 379 -6.80 -8.55 7.28
N GLU A 380 -6.00 -9.40 6.63
CA GLU A 380 -4.68 -9.01 6.15
C GLU A 380 -4.88 -7.97 5.04
N PRO A 381 -4.20 -6.81 5.12
CA PRO A 381 -4.28 -5.78 4.10
C PRO A 381 -3.59 -6.25 2.82
N HIS A 382 -4.15 -5.84 1.68
CA HIS A 382 -3.61 -6.17 0.37
C HIS A 382 -3.72 -4.99 -0.59
N ILE A 383 -2.83 -4.94 -1.57
CA ILE A 383 -3.01 -4.19 -2.81
C ILE A 383 -3.01 -5.21 -3.95
N TYR A 384 -4.04 -5.14 -4.78
CA TYR A 384 -4.19 -5.97 -5.98
C TYR A 384 -3.88 -5.11 -7.20
N ILE A 385 -3.05 -5.61 -8.11
CA ILE A 385 -2.85 -5.07 -9.46
C ILE A 385 -3.49 -6.06 -10.42
N ILE A 386 -4.52 -5.63 -11.13
CA ILE A 386 -5.34 -6.49 -12.00
C ILE A 386 -5.33 -5.90 -13.40
N ASP A 387 -4.99 -6.72 -14.40
CA ASP A 387 -5.03 -6.32 -15.82
C ASP A 387 -6.45 -5.92 -16.21
N GLY A 388 -6.66 -4.68 -16.63
CA GLY A 388 -7.97 -4.13 -16.93
C GLY A 388 -8.68 -4.85 -18.07
N SER A 389 -7.95 -5.48 -19.00
CA SER A 389 -8.54 -6.19 -20.15
C SER A 389 -8.85 -7.66 -19.85
N THR A 390 -7.84 -8.39 -19.36
CA THR A 390 -7.89 -9.84 -19.14
C THR A 390 -8.48 -10.20 -17.77
N LYS A 391 -8.54 -9.23 -16.87
CA LYS A 391 -8.92 -9.36 -15.46
C LYS A 391 -8.02 -10.35 -14.69
N GLU A 392 -6.79 -10.55 -15.17
CA GLU A 392 -5.76 -11.36 -14.52
C GLU A 392 -5.09 -10.57 -13.40
N PHE A 393 -4.87 -11.21 -12.24
CA PHE A 393 -4.14 -10.60 -11.13
C PHE A 393 -2.63 -10.62 -11.44
N LYS A 394 -2.09 -9.49 -11.87
CA LYS A 394 -0.66 -9.31 -12.19
C LYS A 394 0.19 -9.39 -10.92
N HIS A 395 -0.29 -8.79 -9.82
CA HIS A 395 0.41 -8.78 -8.54
C HIS A 395 -0.56 -8.70 -7.35
N VAL A 396 -0.19 -9.32 -6.23
CA VAL A 396 -0.91 -9.21 -4.96
C VAL A 396 0.09 -8.93 -3.85
N LEU A 397 0.13 -7.69 -3.39
CA LEU A 397 0.96 -7.29 -2.26
C LEU A 397 0.23 -7.63 -0.95
N GLY A 398 0.95 -8.18 0.03
CA GLY A 398 0.42 -8.50 1.37
C GLY A 398 0.29 -10.00 1.64
N GLU A 399 0.32 -10.82 0.60
CA GLU A 399 0.39 -12.27 0.76
C GLU A 399 1.77 -12.69 1.28
N ARG A 400 1.79 -13.46 2.37
CA ARG A 400 3.01 -14.12 2.84
C ARG A 400 3.20 -15.45 2.12
N ASP A 401 4.18 -15.55 1.22
CA ASP A 401 4.61 -16.84 0.66
C ASP A 401 5.40 -17.67 1.70
N ILE A 402 4.65 -18.29 2.61
CA ILE A 402 5.20 -19.14 3.66
C ILE A 402 5.90 -20.36 3.05
N TRP A 403 5.41 -20.92 1.95
CA TRP A 403 5.93 -22.15 1.38
C TRP A 403 7.22 -21.94 0.60
N GLY A 404 7.32 -20.88 -0.20
CA GLY A 404 8.57 -20.47 -0.84
C GLY A 404 9.64 -20.11 0.19
N SER A 405 9.26 -19.43 1.27
CA SER A 405 10.16 -19.13 2.39
C SER A 405 10.66 -20.41 3.09
N VAL A 406 9.78 -21.37 3.35
CA VAL A 406 10.15 -22.68 3.92
C VAL A 406 11.06 -23.46 2.97
N LEU A 407 10.75 -23.51 1.68
CA LEU A 407 11.55 -24.20 0.68
C LEU A 407 12.96 -23.58 0.56
N THR A 408 13.05 -22.26 0.56
CA THR A 408 14.31 -21.51 0.55
C THR A 408 15.11 -21.80 1.83
N GLY A 409 14.47 -21.82 2.99
CA GLY A 409 15.09 -22.21 4.25
C GLY A 409 15.66 -23.63 4.24
N ILE A 410 14.91 -24.59 3.66
CA ILE A 410 15.38 -25.96 3.46
C ILE A 410 16.60 -26.00 2.53
N LEU A 411 16.56 -25.28 1.40
CA LEU A 411 17.69 -25.21 0.46
C LEU A 411 18.94 -24.63 1.12
N LEU A 412 18.82 -23.54 1.87
CA LEU A 412 19.94 -22.94 2.61
C LEU A 412 20.52 -23.89 3.65
N LEU A 413 19.67 -24.64 4.36
CA LEU A 413 20.11 -25.67 5.31
C LEU A 413 20.88 -26.79 4.60
N LEU A 414 20.42 -27.26 3.44
CA LEU A 414 21.10 -28.28 2.65
C LEU A 414 22.48 -27.80 2.16
N VAL A 415 22.57 -26.55 1.70
CA VAL A 415 23.85 -25.92 1.32
C VAL A 415 24.80 -25.86 2.51
N LEU A 416 24.31 -25.45 3.69
CA LEU A 416 25.11 -25.40 4.91
C LEU A 416 25.64 -26.78 5.30
N VAL A 417 24.80 -27.82 5.25
CA VAL A 417 25.20 -29.20 5.54
C VAL A 417 26.29 -29.66 4.56
N ALA A 418 26.12 -29.41 3.26
CA ALA A 418 27.13 -29.76 2.26
C ALA A 418 28.47 -29.06 2.50
N LEU A 419 28.46 -27.78 2.90
CA LEU A 419 29.68 -27.03 3.25
C LEU A 419 30.38 -27.61 4.49
N VAL A 420 29.61 -28.03 5.50
CA VAL A 420 30.16 -28.69 6.69
C VAL A 420 30.78 -30.03 6.33
N GLU A 421 30.11 -30.85 5.52
CA GLU A 421 30.64 -32.14 5.04
C GLU A 421 31.92 -31.95 4.23
N LEU A 422 31.96 -30.97 3.32
CA LEU A 422 33.16 -30.63 2.54
C LEU A 422 34.31 -30.17 3.44
N SER A 423 34.02 -29.40 4.49
CA SER A 423 35.01 -28.96 5.48
C SER A 423 35.59 -30.15 6.26
N ILE A 424 34.74 -31.09 6.68
CA ILE A 424 35.18 -32.33 7.36
C ILE A 424 36.05 -33.17 6.41
N LEU A 425 35.61 -33.39 5.17
CA LEU A 425 36.38 -34.10 4.15
C LEU A 425 37.74 -33.45 3.86
N ALA A 426 37.79 -32.11 3.82
CA ALA A 426 39.02 -31.37 3.65
C ALA A 426 39.98 -31.57 4.82
N LYS A 427 39.49 -31.54 6.06
CA LYS A 427 40.28 -31.82 7.28
C LYS A 427 40.81 -33.24 7.30
N ILE A 428 39.99 -34.24 6.94
CA ILE A 428 40.41 -35.65 6.85
C ILE A 428 41.52 -35.80 5.80
N ARG A 429 41.35 -35.24 4.60
CA ARG A 429 42.37 -35.31 3.54
C ARG A 429 43.67 -34.61 3.91
N LEU A 430 43.59 -33.52 4.67
CA LEU A 430 44.77 -32.83 5.19
C LEU A 430 45.51 -33.70 6.22
N ALA A 431 44.78 -34.29 7.17
CA ALA A 431 45.35 -35.19 8.17
C ALA A 431 45.97 -36.45 7.54
N GLU A 432 45.33 -37.06 6.54
CA GLU A 432 45.90 -38.17 5.78
C GLU A 432 47.19 -37.79 5.06
N ARG A 433 47.25 -36.57 4.52
CA ARG A 433 48.43 -36.07 3.83
C ARG A 433 49.58 -35.83 4.80
N GLU A 434 49.33 -35.19 5.94
CA GLU A 434 50.30 -34.99 7.01
C GLU A 434 50.82 -36.33 7.54
N ALA A 435 49.93 -37.31 7.75
CA ALA A 435 50.30 -38.66 8.18
C ALA A 435 51.18 -39.37 7.13
N ARG A 436 50.89 -39.26 5.83
CA ARG A 436 51.72 -39.81 4.75
C ARG A 436 53.09 -39.13 4.66
N GLU A 437 53.15 -37.82 4.85
CA GLU A 437 54.42 -37.07 4.85
C GLU A 437 55.27 -37.43 6.08
N ALA A 438 54.67 -37.57 7.25
CA ALA A 438 55.32 -38.04 8.48
C ALA A 438 55.84 -39.49 8.34
N ALA A 439 55.05 -40.41 7.77
CA ALA A 439 55.47 -41.79 7.53
C ALA A 439 56.69 -41.87 6.59
N ARG A 440 56.69 -41.08 5.50
CA ARG A 440 57.83 -40.99 4.57
C ARG A 440 59.08 -40.39 5.21
N ALA A 441 58.92 -39.42 6.13
CA ALA A 441 60.04 -38.85 6.88
C ALA A 441 60.66 -39.88 7.84
N THR A 442 59.83 -40.65 8.54
CA THR A 442 60.27 -41.74 9.44
C THR A 442 60.96 -42.86 8.68
N GLU A 443 60.47 -43.24 7.50
CA GLU A 443 61.08 -44.26 6.64
C GLU A 443 62.44 -43.80 6.09
N LYS A 444 62.57 -42.51 5.70
CA LYS A 444 63.87 -41.90 5.33
C LYS A 444 64.84 -41.85 6.50
N ALA A 445 64.38 -41.53 7.71
CA ALA A 445 65.22 -41.52 8.91
C ALA A 445 65.71 -42.94 9.26
N ARG A 446 64.86 -43.96 9.08
CA ARG A 446 65.20 -45.37 9.30
C ARG A 446 66.14 -45.94 8.23
N ALA A 447 66.06 -45.45 6.99
CA ALA A 447 67.01 -45.79 5.93
C ALA A 447 68.38 -45.10 6.08
N ALA A 448 68.47 -44.03 6.87
CA ALA A 448 69.71 -43.28 7.13
C ALA A 448 70.47 -43.73 8.39
N GLY A 449 69.86 -44.56 9.26
CA GLY A 449 70.46 -45.07 10.49
C GLY A 449 70.72 -46.58 10.44
N GLY A 450 71.99 -46.98 10.26
CA GLY A 450 72.47 -48.32 10.60
C GLY A 450 72.50 -48.55 12.12
N PRO A 451 72.53 -49.80 12.60
CA PRO A 451 72.15 -50.15 13.97
C PRO A 451 73.28 -49.88 14.96
N ASP A 452 73.02 -49.14 16.05
CA ASP A 452 73.32 -49.62 17.40
C ASP A 452 72.84 -48.67 18.52
N ALA A 453 72.60 -49.27 19.69
CA ALA A 453 72.43 -48.71 21.03
C ALA A 453 71.21 -47.80 21.28
N GLY A 454 70.43 -47.97 22.34
CA GLY A 454 70.56 -48.82 23.52
C GLY A 454 69.39 -48.49 24.46
N GLU A 455 69.00 -49.49 25.25
CA GLU A 455 67.90 -49.43 26.21
C GLU A 455 68.08 -48.29 27.23
N GLY A 456 67.00 -47.54 27.47
CA GLY A 456 66.89 -46.52 28.50
C GLY A 456 65.44 -46.43 28.97
N VAL A 457 65.14 -47.19 30.02
CA VAL A 457 63.85 -47.17 30.74
C VAL A 457 63.65 -45.79 31.37
N ALA A 458 62.54 -45.12 31.04
CA ALA A 458 61.99 -44.00 31.81
C ALA A 458 60.47 -44.13 31.88
N THR A 459 59.99 -44.30 33.11
CA THR A 459 58.61 -44.49 33.52
C THR A 459 57.83 -43.18 33.61
N GLY A 460 56.57 -43.20 33.18
CA GLY A 460 55.45 -42.54 33.89
C GLY A 460 55.16 -41.07 33.59
N GLY A 461 54.03 -40.81 32.91
CA GLY A 461 53.43 -39.48 32.81
C GLY A 461 52.24 -39.44 31.86
N VAL A 462 51.07 -39.88 32.32
CA VAL A 462 49.79 -39.74 31.61
C VAL A 462 49.32 -38.28 31.74
N PRO A 463 48.94 -37.58 30.66
CA PRO A 463 48.29 -36.28 30.79
C PRO A 463 46.87 -36.47 31.32
N GLY A 464 46.61 -35.97 32.52
CA GLY A 464 45.29 -35.99 33.16
C GLY A 464 44.29 -35.13 32.39
N TRP A 465 43.16 -35.74 32.05
CA TRP A 465 41.91 -35.03 31.78
C TRP A 465 41.36 -34.57 33.13
N ASN A 466 41.41 -33.27 33.41
CA ASN A 466 40.66 -32.69 34.52
C ASN A 466 39.19 -32.67 34.13
N VAL A 467 38.43 -33.61 34.69
CA VAL A 467 36.97 -33.50 34.82
C VAL A 467 36.74 -32.85 36.18
N ASP A 468 36.25 -31.61 36.17
CA ASP A 468 35.78 -30.94 37.38
C ASP A 468 34.38 -31.45 37.70
N LEU A 469 34.23 -32.13 38.84
CA LEU A 469 32.96 -32.53 39.42
C LEU A 469 32.64 -31.51 40.51
N GLY A 470 31.82 -30.52 40.16
CA GLY A 470 31.11 -29.68 41.14
C GLY A 470 29.69 -30.21 41.30
N ASP A 471 29.40 -30.80 42.46
CA ASP A 471 28.05 -31.14 42.89
C ASP A 471 27.33 -29.92 43.49
N GLU A 472 26.04 -29.86 43.17
CA GLU A 472 24.89 -29.41 43.98
C GLU A 472 24.43 -27.94 44.05
N GLU A 473 23.09 -27.84 43.90
CA GLU A 473 22.12 -26.81 44.30
C GLU A 473 21.98 -25.52 43.48
N ASP A 474 21.02 -25.51 42.54
CA ASP A 474 19.75 -24.78 42.71
C ASP A 474 18.80 -24.96 41.50
N ALA A 475 17.58 -25.43 41.76
CA ALA A 475 16.53 -25.60 40.76
C ALA A 475 15.46 -24.50 40.89
N PRO A 476 15.06 -23.79 39.82
CA PRO A 476 13.88 -22.94 39.84
C PRO A 476 12.61 -23.75 39.50
N ARG A 477 11.60 -23.68 40.38
CA ARG A 477 10.24 -24.19 40.17
C ARG A 477 9.46 -23.34 39.16
N PRO A 478 8.48 -23.92 38.44
CA PRO A 478 7.60 -23.17 37.54
C PRO A 478 6.50 -22.42 38.33
N PRO A 479 6.00 -21.27 37.85
CA PRO A 479 4.86 -20.61 38.47
C PRO A 479 3.57 -21.33 38.09
N GLY A 480 2.85 -21.77 39.11
CA GLY A 480 1.50 -22.31 39.00
C GLY A 480 0.47 -21.22 38.72
N GLY A 481 -0.52 -21.57 37.90
CA GLY A 481 -1.71 -20.78 37.66
C GLY A 481 -2.58 -20.65 38.91
N GLY A 482 -3.20 -19.48 39.03
CA GLY A 482 -4.27 -19.21 39.98
C GLY A 482 -5.37 -18.44 39.27
N THR A 483 -6.53 -19.06 39.18
CA THR A 483 -7.82 -18.48 38.82
C THR A 483 -8.31 -17.53 39.92
N SER A 484 -8.78 -16.35 39.52
CA SER A 484 -9.89 -15.63 40.14
C SER A 484 -10.50 -14.68 39.12
#